data_AF-R5BHM9-F1
#
_entry.id   AF-R5BHM9-F1
#
_cell.length_a   1.000
_cell.length_b   1.000
_cell.length_c   1.000
_cell.angle_alpha   90.00
_cell.angle_beta   90.00
_cell.angle_gamma   90.00
#
_symmetry.space_group_name_H-M   'P 1'
#
loop_
_entity.id
_entity.type
_entity.pdbx_description
1 polymer ?
#
loop_
_entity_poly.entity_id
_entity_poly.type
_entity_poly.pdbx_seq_one_letter_code
_entity_poly.pdbx_strand_id
1 'polypeptide(L)'
;MSNVFIRSQDREKLYCFGISFNSLQYSEEMEHKRGNKAEKHHAIYIADGCLEKIAEYESKERCIEVLDELQEVCGKYLMVQGGAALIRGGMNVQPGAFEIPRVYEMPEK
;
A
#
# COMPACT_ATOMS: atom_id res chain seq x y z
N MET A 1 0.77 0.57 16.06
CA MET A 1 0.84 0.97 14.64
C MET A 1 -0.49 0.61 14.00
N SER A 2 -0.96 1.44 13.09
CA SER A 2 -2.20 1.21 12.36
C SER A 2 -1.98 0.12 11.30
N ASN A 3 -2.58 -1.07 11.46
CA ASN A 3 -2.49 -2.14 10.47
C ASN A 3 -3.16 -1.71 9.16
N VAL A 4 -2.47 -1.89 8.02
CA VAL A 4 -3.00 -1.66 6.67
C VAL A 4 -3.01 -2.97 5.90
N PHE A 5 -4.18 -3.36 5.41
CA PHE A 5 -4.33 -4.47 4.50
C PHE A 5 -4.01 -4.01 3.08
N ILE A 6 -3.19 -4.76 2.37
CA ILE A 6 -2.82 -4.48 0.99
C ILE A 6 -3.30 -5.65 0.15
N ARG A 7 -4.17 -5.37 -0.81
CA ARG A 7 -4.66 -6.37 -1.75
C ARG A 7 -3.81 -6.37 -3.01
N SER A 8 -3.36 -7.55 -3.43
CA SER A 8 -2.57 -7.71 -4.67
C SER A 8 -3.34 -7.23 -5.89
N GLN A 9 -2.60 -6.89 -6.94
CA GLN A 9 -3.17 -6.40 -8.20
C GLN A 9 -4.10 -7.43 -8.86
N ASP A 10 -3.81 -8.72 -8.73
CA ASP A 10 -4.66 -9.83 -9.21
C ASP A 10 -5.86 -10.14 -8.29
N ARG A 11 -5.96 -9.44 -7.15
CA ARG A 11 -6.98 -9.62 -6.09
C ARG A 11 -7.00 -11.00 -5.42
N GLU A 12 -6.04 -11.88 -5.70
CA GLU A 12 -5.97 -13.23 -5.13
C GLU A 12 -5.36 -13.24 -3.71
N LYS A 13 -4.55 -12.23 -3.37
CA LYS A 13 -3.79 -12.18 -2.12
C LYS A 13 -4.14 -10.92 -1.33
N LEU A 14 -4.20 -11.08 -0.01
CA LEU A 14 -4.40 -9.99 0.94
C LEU A 14 -3.29 -10.07 1.98
N TYR A 15 -2.55 -8.98 2.15
CA TYR A 15 -1.44 -8.89 3.06
C TYR A 15 -1.67 -7.89 4.17
N CYS A 16 -1.02 -8.06 5.32
CA CYS A 16 -1.13 -7.14 6.46
C CYS A 16 0.18 -6.40 6.71
N PHE A 17 0.26 -5.13 6.30
CA PHE A 17 1.40 -4.26 6.50
C PHE A 17 1.54 -3.85 7.98
N GLY A 18 2.74 -4.01 8.53
CA GLY A 18 3.05 -3.78 9.94
C GLY A 18 2.81 -5.00 10.85
N ILE A 19 2.33 -6.13 10.31
CA ILE A 19 2.27 -7.43 11.00
C ILE A 19 3.00 -8.51 10.21
N SER A 20 2.61 -8.71 8.94
CA SER A 20 3.12 -9.78 8.08
C SER A 20 4.36 -9.36 7.28
N PHE A 21 4.49 -8.07 6.98
CA PHE A 21 5.70 -7.51 6.41
C PHE A 21 5.83 -6.02 6.74
N ASN A 22 7.04 -5.49 6.62
CA ASN A 22 7.36 -4.12 7.04
C ASN A 22 7.86 -3.20 5.93
N SER A 23 8.14 -3.71 4.73
CA SER A 23 8.70 -2.93 3.63
C SER A 23 8.13 -3.34 2.28
N LEU A 24 7.90 -2.32 1.44
CA LEU A 24 7.64 -2.46 0.02
C LEU A 24 8.75 -1.78 -0.76
N GLN A 25 9.10 -2.33 -1.92
CA GLN A 25 10.16 -1.81 -2.75
C GLN A 25 9.85 -1.96 -4.24
N TYR A 26 10.22 -0.92 -5.00
CA TYR A 26 10.31 -0.99 -6.46
C TYR A 26 11.53 -1.80 -6.91
N SER A 27 11.34 -2.70 -7.87
CA SER A 27 12.42 -3.40 -8.57
C SER A 27 12.20 -3.36 -10.08
N GLU A 28 13.31 -3.28 -10.83
CA GLU A 28 13.34 -3.42 -12.29
C GLU A 28 13.87 -4.82 -12.62
N GLU A 29 13.05 -5.65 -13.25
CA GLU A 29 13.49 -6.94 -13.76
C GLU A 29 13.80 -6.83 -15.26
N MET A 30 14.95 -7.37 -15.66
CA MET A 30 15.35 -7.47 -17.06
C MET A 30 15.28 -8.91 -17.52
N GLU A 31 14.22 -9.28 -18.23
CA GLU A 31 14.15 -10.60 -18.85
C GLU A 31 15.09 -10.68 -20.05
N HIS A 32 16.22 -11.38 -19.88
CA HIS A 32 17.12 -11.70 -20.97
C HIS A 32 16.64 -12.97 -21.68
N LYS A 33 15.63 -12.85 -22.54
CA LYS A 33 15.29 -13.93 -23.46
C LYS A 33 16.42 -14.08 -24.48
N ARG A 34 17.07 -15.25 -24.52
CA ARG A 34 18.10 -15.62 -25.50
C ARG A 34 17.66 -15.19 -26.92
N GLY A 35 18.16 -14.05 -27.40
CA GLY A 35 17.95 -13.56 -28.78
C GLY A 35 16.84 -12.52 -29.02
N ASN A 36 16.04 -12.12 -28.02
CA ASN A 36 15.05 -11.04 -28.18
C ASN A 36 15.36 -9.84 -27.27
N LYS A 37 14.88 -8.65 -27.67
CA LYS A 37 15.05 -7.38 -26.94
C LYS A 37 14.74 -7.59 -25.45
N ALA A 38 15.62 -7.09 -24.58
CA ALA A 38 15.41 -7.08 -23.14
C ALA A 38 14.12 -6.32 -22.85
N GLU A 39 13.12 -7.03 -22.31
CA GLU A 39 11.87 -6.45 -21.86
C GLU A 39 12.06 -6.06 -20.39
N LYS A 40 11.80 -4.79 -20.09
CA LYS A 40 11.92 -4.25 -18.74
C LYS A 40 10.57 -4.38 -18.05
N HIS A 41 10.55 -5.07 -16.92
CA HIS A 41 9.36 -5.18 -16.09
C HIS A 41 9.55 -4.33 -14.84
N HIS A 42 8.60 -3.43 -14.59
CA HIS A 42 8.58 -2.57 -13.42
C HIS A 42 7.58 -3.14 -12.41
N ALA A 43 8.06 -3.53 -11.23
CA ALA A 43 7.21 -4.19 -10.25
C ALA A 43 7.48 -3.75 -8.82
N ILE A 44 6.46 -3.91 -7.99
CA ILE A 44 6.50 -3.67 -6.55
C ILE A 44 6.55 -5.03 -5.85
N TYR A 45 7.47 -5.13 -4.90
CA TYR A 45 7.72 -6.34 -4.12
C TYR A 45 7.58 -6.04 -2.63
N ILE A 46 7.20 -7.07 -1.89
CA ILE A 46 7.44 -7.12 -0.45
C ILE A 46 8.95 -7.32 -0.26
N ALA A 47 9.58 -6.49 0.58
CA ALA A 47 11.02 -6.48 0.78
C ALA A 47 11.40 -6.92 2.20
N ASP A 48 10.67 -7.89 2.76
CA ASP A 48 10.83 -8.40 4.12
C ASP A 48 11.30 -9.86 4.11
N GLY A 49 12.49 -10.10 3.56
CA GLY A 49 13.09 -11.43 3.41
C GLY A 49 12.41 -12.37 2.40
N CYS A 50 11.21 -12.02 1.92
CA CYS A 50 10.48 -12.74 0.87
C CYS A 50 10.22 -11.79 -0.31
N LEU A 51 10.86 -12.04 -1.45
CA LEU A 51 10.69 -11.28 -2.70
C LEU A 51 9.38 -11.70 -3.41
N GLU A 52 8.24 -11.39 -2.79
CA GLU A 52 6.93 -11.65 -3.37
C GLU A 52 6.47 -10.44 -4.21
N LYS A 53 6.19 -10.67 -5.50
CA LYS A 53 5.65 -9.65 -6.40
C LYS A 53 4.17 -9.39 -6.08
N ILE A 54 3.79 -8.14 -5.88
CA ILE A 54 2.40 -7.76 -5.52
C ILE A 54 1.69 -6.91 -6.57
N ALA A 55 2.45 -6.19 -7.39
CA ALA A 55 1.93 -5.40 -8.50
C ALA A 55 3.01 -5.19 -9.57
N GLU A 56 2.60 -5.04 -10.82
CA GLU A 56 3.46 -4.76 -11.97
C GLU A 56 2.82 -3.68 -12.83
N TYR A 57 3.63 -2.73 -13.29
CA TYR A 57 3.19 -1.57 -14.08
C TYR A 57 4.07 -1.38 -15.32
N GLU A 58 3.58 -0.60 -16.27
CA GLU A 58 4.30 -0.32 -17.53
C GLU A 58 5.55 0.55 -17.30
N SER A 59 5.53 1.42 -16.28
CA SER A 59 6.58 2.39 -16.04
C SER A 59 7.02 2.42 -14.58
N LYS A 60 8.27 2.85 -14.37
CA LYS A 60 8.79 3.12 -13.03
C LYS A 60 7.98 4.21 -12.33
N GLU A 61 7.62 5.25 -13.07
CA GLU A 61 6.88 6.40 -12.55
C GLU A 61 5.58 5.94 -11.92
N ARG A 62 4.84 5.04 -12.57
CA ARG A 62 3.60 4.49 -12.00
C ARG A 62 3.83 3.68 -10.73
N CYS A 63 4.90 2.87 -10.67
CA CYS A 63 5.26 2.17 -9.44
C CYS A 63 5.52 3.15 -8.28
N ILE A 64 6.21 4.26 -8.54
CA ILE A 64 6.51 5.26 -7.51
C ILE A 64 5.23 5.98 -7.07
N GLU A 65 4.35 6.37 -7.99
CA GLU A 65 3.05 6.97 -7.65
C GLU A 65 2.22 6.06 -6.74
N VAL A 66 2.18 4.75 -7.02
CA VAL A 66 1.48 3.77 -6.18
C VAL A 66 2.07 3.68 -4.78
N LEU A 67 3.40 3.78 -4.64
CA LEU A 67 4.06 3.85 -3.33
C LEU A 67 3.71 5.15 -2.59
N ASP A 68 3.64 6.28 -3.30
CA ASP A 68 3.24 7.58 -2.73
C ASP A 68 1.77 7.59 -2.30
N GLU A 69 0.87 7.01 -3.10
CA GLU A 69 -0.54 6.80 -2.74
C GLU A 69 -0.66 5.94 -1.47
N LEU A 70 0.09 4.84 -1.39
CA LEU A 70 0.13 3.98 -0.21
C LEU A 70 0.67 4.74 1.01
N GLN A 71 1.70 5.56 0.84
CA GLN A 71 2.24 6.42 1.89
C GLN A 71 1.18 7.43 2.35
N GLU A 72 0.45 8.06 1.43
CA GLU A 72 -0.61 9.02 1.76
C GLU A 72 -1.75 8.33 2.52
N VAL A 73 -2.16 7.14 2.07
CA VAL A 73 -3.13 6.28 2.75
C VAL A 73 -2.64 5.99 4.17
N CYS A 74 -1.41 5.50 4.35
CA CYS A 74 -0.80 5.28 5.66
C CYS A 74 -0.75 6.58 6.51
N GLY A 75 -0.43 7.72 5.90
CA GLY A 75 -0.30 9.03 6.53
C GLY A 75 -1.63 9.66 6.97
N LYS A 76 -2.70 9.48 6.18
CA LYS A 76 -4.08 9.89 6.53
C LYS A 76 -4.54 9.28 7.85
N TYR A 77 -4.00 8.12 8.24
CA TYR A 77 -4.41 7.38 9.43
C TYR A 77 -3.59 7.67 10.69
N LEU A 78 -2.60 8.56 10.63
CA LEU A 78 -1.91 9.10 11.81
C LEU A 78 -2.69 10.25 12.49
N MET A 79 -3.67 10.85 11.79
CA MET A 79 -4.38 12.06 12.23
C MET A 79 -5.88 11.79 12.42
N VAL A 80 -6.26 11.09 13.49
CA VAL A 80 -7.59 11.25 14.10
C VAL A 80 -7.38 11.83 15.49
N GLN A 81 -7.07 13.13 15.56
CA GLN A 81 -7.22 13.86 16.80
C GLN A 81 -8.70 14.08 17.04
N GLY A 82 -9.24 13.54 18.13
CA GLY A 82 -10.61 13.81 18.55
C GLY A 82 -10.86 15.32 18.60
N GLY A 83 -11.94 15.77 17.96
CA GLY A 83 -12.34 17.18 17.94
C GLY A 83 -13.36 17.49 19.04
N ALA A 84 -13.23 18.64 19.70
CA ALA A 84 -14.20 19.12 20.66
C ALA A 84 -15.54 19.43 19.95
N ALA A 85 -16.65 18.95 20.50
CA ALA A 85 -17.97 19.30 19.98
C ALA A 85 -18.30 20.76 20.30
N LEU A 86 -18.23 21.65 19.30
CA LEU A 86 -18.47 23.09 19.44
C LEU A 86 -19.97 23.47 19.51
N ILE A 87 -20.88 22.50 19.42
CA ILE A 87 -22.34 22.72 19.44
C ILE A 87 -22.91 22.28 20.78
N ARG A 88 -23.77 23.10 21.39
CA ARG A 88 -24.43 22.81 22.67
C ARG A 88 -25.35 21.59 22.54
N GLY A 89 -24.98 20.47 23.15
CA GLY A 89 -25.65 19.17 23.00
C GLY A 89 -24.88 18.16 22.12
N GLY A 90 -23.75 18.55 21.52
CA GLY A 90 -22.85 17.64 20.83
C GLY A 90 -22.07 16.77 21.82
N MET A 91 -21.99 15.47 21.54
CA MET A 91 -21.10 14.58 22.30
C MET A 91 -19.66 14.86 21.89
N ASN A 92 -18.74 14.99 22.86
CA ASN A 92 -17.32 14.88 22.55
C ASN A 92 -17.09 13.53 21.87
N VAL A 93 -16.53 13.56 20.66
CA VAL A 93 -16.10 12.33 20.00
C VAL A 93 -14.89 11.85 20.78
N GLN A 94 -15.11 10.90 21.71
CA GLN A 94 -14.00 10.16 22.30
C GLN A 94 -13.17 9.58 21.15
N PRO A 95 -11.83 9.47 21.27
CA PRO A 95 -11.05 8.64 20.37
C PRO A 95 -11.53 7.20 20.52
N GLY A 96 -12.63 6.86 19.87
CA GLY A 96 -13.09 5.51 19.67
C GLY A 96 -12.17 4.91 18.62
N ALA A 97 -11.54 3.79 18.96
CA ALA A 97 -10.86 2.95 17.99
C ALA A 97 -11.91 2.35 17.04
N PHE A 98 -12.46 3.16 16.14
CA PHE A 98 -13.11 2.62 14.96
C PHE A 98 -11.98 2.12 14.09
N GLU A 99 -11.60 0.85 14.27
CA GLU A 99 -10.70 0.16 13.37
C GLU A 99 -11.43 -0.07 12.05
N ILE A 100 -11.60 0.99 11.26
CA ILE A 100 -12.02 0.86 9.86
C ILE A 100 -11.03 -0.14 9.23
N PRO A 101 -11.47 -1.25 8.64
CA PRO A 101 -10.59 -2.16 7.93
C PRO A 101 -9.82 -1.36 6.87
N ARG A 102 -8.52 -1.17 7.09
CA ARG A 102 -7.70 -0.25 6.29
C ARG A 102 -7.20 -0.98 5.06
N VAL A 103 -8.01 -1.09 4.01
CA VAL A 103 -7.64 -1.82 2.79
C VAL A 103 -7.16 -0.85 1.72
N TYR A 104 -5.93 -1.05 1.22
CA TYR A 104 -5.45 -0.48 -0.03
C TYR A 104 -5.49 -1.56 -1.11
N GLU A 105 -6.18 -1.27 -2.21
CA GLU A 105 -6.21 -2.15 -3.38
C GLU A 105 -5.20 -1.63 -4.40
N MET A 106 -4.26 -2.50 -4.81
CA MET A 106 -3.30 -2.15 -5.84
C MET A 106 -4.04 -1.77 -7.14
N PRO A 107 -3.73 -0.61 -7.74
CA PRO A 107 -4.35 -0.20 -9.00
C PRO A 107 -4.12 -1.23 -10.10
N GLU A 108 -5.16 -1.44 -10.92
CA GLU A 108 -5.08 -2.26 -12.13
C GLU A 108 -4.07 -1.65 -13.14
N LYS A 109 -3.57 -2.48 -14.06
CA LYS A 109 -2.56 -2.09 -15.07
C LYS A 109 -3.06 -0.97 -15.99
#